data_AF-A0A8E4DTP2-F1
#
_entry.id   AF-A0A8E4DTP2-F1
#
_cell.length_a   1.000
_cell.length_b   1.000
_cell.length_c   1.000
_cell.angle_alpha   90.00
_cell.angle_beta   90.00
_cell.angle_gamma   90.00
#
_symmetry.space_group_name_H-M   'P 1'
#
loop_
_entity.id
_entity.type
_entity.pdbx_description
1 polymer ?
#
loop_
_entity_poly.entity_id
_entity_poly.type
_entity_poly.pdbx_seq_one_letter_code
_entity_poly.pdbx_strand_id
1 'polypeptide(L)'
;MSTLSDNLTARRESLGLNVPQVCAALTLQGVNVAESTVYGWFNGSRSVRKMEHLKALCEVLQTDLNSLTGDEAEVAEGPLPTSIVRELAGLSQTQQEAVLATIRAMKGG
;
A
#
# COMPACT_ATOMS: atom_id res chain seq x y z
N MET A 1 9.16 1.92 -17.13
CA MET A 1 8.48 1.01 -16.19
C MET A 1 7.55 1.89 -15.37
N SER A 2 6.26 1.56 -15.34
CA SER A 2 5.26 2.42 -14.69
C SER A 2 5.35 2.26 -13.18
N THR A 3 5.61 3.34 -12.47
CA THR A 3 5.69 3.39 -10.99
C THR A 3 4.52 2.68 -10.31
N LEU A 4 3.32 2.74 -10.90
CA LEU A 4 2.12 2.08 -10.40
C LEU A 4 2.19 0.54 -10.43
N SER A 5 2.70 -0.08 -11.51
CA SER A 5 2.79 -1.55 -11.61
C SER A 5 3.84 -2.11 -10.63
N ASP A 6 4.92 -1.35 -10.41
CA ASP A 6 5.96 -1.70 -9.45
C ASP A 6 5.42 -1.60 -8.01
N ASN A 7 4.68 -0.53 -7.68
CA ASN A 7 4.02 -0.37 -6.37
C ASN A 7 2.96 -1.45 -6.11
N LEU A 8 2.15 -1.81 -7.12
CA LEU A 8 1.17 -2.90 -7.02
C LEU A 8 1.86 -4.24 -6.73
N THR A 9 2.97 -4.51 -7.42
CA THR A 9 3.74 -5.75 -7.23
C THR A 9 4.35 -5.80 -5.84
N ALA A 10 5.00 -4.73 -5.39
CA ALA A 10 5.57 -4.64 -4.05
C ALA A 10 4.51 -4.82 -2.93
N ARG A 11 3.30 -4.27 -3.13
CA ARG A 11 2.20 -4.43 -2.18
C ARG A 11 1.69 -5.87 -2.14
N ARG A 12 1.49 -6.48 -3.30
CA ARG A 12 1.11 -7.89 -3.43
C ARG A 12 2.11 -8.81 -2.72
N GLU A 13 3.41 -8.57 -2.93
CA GLU A 13 4.49 -9.35 -2.31
C GLU A 13 4.54 -9.15 -0.79
N SER A 14 4.31 -7.92 -0.31
CA SER A 14 4.24 -7.61 1.13
C SER A 14 3.08 -8.33 1.84
N LEU A 15 1.98 -8.58 1.12
CA LEU A 15 0.84 -9.36 1.61
C LEU A 15 1.02 -10.87 1.43
N GLY A 16 2.10 -11.32 0.76
CA GLY A 16 2.33 -12.73 0.44
C GLY A 16 1.29 -13.32 -0.51
N LEU A 17 0.62 -12.48 -1.32
CA LEU A 17 -0.44 -12.91 -2.22
C LEU A 17 0.09 -13.31 -3.59
N ASN A 18 -0.45 -14.39 -4.15
CA ASN A 18 -0.19 -14.79 -5.53
C ASN A 18 -1.23 -14.23 -6.50
N VAL A 19 -0.86 -14.04 -7.77
CA VAL A 19 -1.77 -13.52 -8.81
C VAL A 19 -3.09 -14.30 -8.91
N PRO A 20 -3.12 -15.65 -8.83
CA PRO A 20 -4.38 -16.40 -8.78
C PRO A 20 -5.28 -16.03 -7.59
N GLN A 21 -4.69 -15.75 -6.42
CA GLN A 21 -5.44 -15.37 -5.22
C GLN A 21 -6.04 -13.97 -5.37
N VAL A 22 -5.29 -13.04 -5.97
CA VAL A 22 -5.81 -11.71 -6.31
C VAL A 22 -6.95 -11.82 -7.32
N CYS A 23 -6.82 -12.66 -8.34
CA CYS A 23 -7.85 -12.91 -9.34
C CYS A 23 -9.13 -13.50 -8.72
N ALA A 24 -8.98 -14.46 -7.80
CA ALA A 24 -10.09 -15.05 -7.06
C ALA A 24 -10.81 -14.01 -6.18
N ALA A 25 -10.05 -13.17 -5.47
CA ALA A 25 -10.59 -12.10 -4.64
C ALA A 25 -11.34 -11.04 -5.48
N LEU A 26 -10.81 -10.65 -6.64
CA LEU A 26 -11.50 -9.77 -7.59
C LEU A 26 -12.83 -10.38 -8.08
N THR A 27 -12.83 -11.69 -8.35
CA THR A 27 -14.03 -12.41 -8.77
C THR A 27 -15.10 -12.42 -7.68
N LEU A 28 -14.70 -12.58 -6.41
CA LEU A 28 -15.62 -12.49 -5.26
C LEU A 28 -16.24 -11.10 -5.09
N GLN A 29 -15.53 -10.05 -5.51
CA GLN A 29 -16.05 -8.68 -5.55
C GLN A 29 -16.89 -8.37 -6.80
N GLY A 30 -17.15 -9.37 -7.66
CA GLY A 30 -17.94 -9.23 -8.87
C GLY A 30 -17.14 -8.72 -10.08
N VAL A 31 -15.81 -8.58 -9.96
CA VAL A 31 -14.92 -8.20 -11.06
C VAL A 31 -14.37 -9.45 -11.72
N ASN A 32 -15.05 -9.91 -12.77
CA ASN A 32 -14.62 -11.07 -13.55
C ASN A 32 -13.59 -10.66 -14.62
N VAL A 33 -12.32 -10.86 -14.31
CA VAL A 33 -11.19 -10.59 -15.21
C VAL A 33 -10.32 -11.82 -15.37
N ALA A 34 -9.80 -12.02 -16.59
CA ALA A 34 -8.89 -13.12 -16.85
C ALA A 34 -7.57 -12.94 -16.07
N GLU A 35 -7.03 -14.04 -15.55
CA GLU A 35 -5.78 -14.03 -14.79
C GLU A 35 -4.61 -13.41 -15.57
N SER A 36 -4.55 -13.66 -16.89
CA SER A 36 -3.56 -13.03 -17.79
C SER A 36 -3.66 -11.50 -17.84
N THR A 37 -4.85 -10.95 -17.60
CA THR A 37 -5.05 -9.49 -17.52
C THR A 37 -4.54 -8.96 -16.19
N VAL A 38 -4.79 -9.68 -15.09
CA VAL A 38 -4.28 -9.34 -13.76
C VAL A 38 -2.75 -9.39 -13.74
N TYR A 39 -2.17 -10.43 -14.33
CA TYR A 39 -0.72 -10.55 -14.53
C TYR A 39 -0.17 -9.36 -15.34
N GLY A 40 -0.92 -8.95 -16.36
CA GLY A 40 -0.62 -7.77 -17.16
C GLY A 40 -0.60 -6.45 -16.38
N TRP A 41 -1.43 -6.32 -15.34
CA TRP A 41 -1.45 -5.15 -14.46
C TRP A 41 -0.23 -5.08 -13.55
N PHE A 42 0.19 -6.22 -13.00
CA PHE A 42 1.36 -6.29 -12.12
C PHE A 42 2.68 -6.12 -12.88
N ASN A 43 2.82 -6.71 -14.06
CA ASN A 43 4.05 -6.59 -14.86
C ASN A 43 4.11 -5.32 -15.73
N GLY A 44 3.09 -4.45 -15.67
CA GLY A 44 3.02 -3.20 -16.43
C GLY A 44 2.76 -3.36 -17.94
N SER A 45 2.55 -4.59 -18.44
CA SER A 45 2.21 -4.82 -19.86
C SER A 45 0.79 -4.38 -20.21
N ARG A 46 -0.09 -4.24 -19.22
CA ARG A 46 -1.44 -3.72 -19.36
C ARG A 46 -1.74 -2.70 -18.26
N SER A 47 -2.32 -1.58 -18.62
CA SER A 47 -2.85 -0.61 -17.65
C SER A 47 -4.27 -1.00 -17.23
N VAL A 48 -4.62 -0.69 -15.99
CA VAL A 48 -6.00 -0.80 -15.49
C VAL A 48 -6.82 0.35 -16.08
N ARG A 49 -7.64 0.07 -17.11
CA ARG A 49 -8.42 1.12 -17.81
C ARG A 49 -9.71 1.52 -17.11
N LYS A 50 -10.23 0.65 -16.24
CA LYS A 50 -11.53 0.83 -15.60
C LYS A 50 -11.33 1.16 -14.12
N MET A 51 -12.01 2.21 -13.66
CA MET A 51 -11.92 2.65 -12.27
C MET A 51 -12.52 1.63 -11.28
N GLU A 52 -13.56 0.91 -11.70
CA GLU A 52 -14.12 -0.24 -10.96
C GLU A 52 -13.07 -1.31 -10.65
N HIS A 53 -12.26 -1.70 -11.64
CA HIS A 53 -11.22 -2.70 -11.48
C HIS A 53 -10.08 -2.19 -10.59
N LEU A 54 -9.74 -0.91 -10.73
CA LEU A 54 -8.71 -0.27 -9.92
C LEU A 54 -9.14 -0.21 -8.45
N LYS A 55 -10.40 0.14 -8.18
CA LYS A 55 -10.96 0.18 -6.82
C LYS A 55 -11.01 -1.21 -6.19
N ALA A 56 -11.47 -2.22 -6.93
CA ALA A 56 -11.47 -3.60 -6.46
C ALA A 56 -10.05 -4.11 -6.18
N LEU A 57 -9.09 -3.80 -7.06
CA LEU A 57 -7.68 -4.15 -6.87
C LEU A 57 -7.10 -3.48 -5.62
N CYS A 58 -7.44 -2.22 -5.37
CA CYS A 58 -7.07 -1.47 -4.18
C CYS A 58 -7.63 -2.10 -2.89
N GLU A 59 -8.92 -2.48 -2.88
CA GLU A 59 -9.53 -3.19 -1.75
C GLU A 59 -8.87 -4.54 -1.48
N VAL A 60 -8.64 -5.36 -2.53
CA VAL A 60 -7.98 -6.67 -2.40
C VAL A 60 -6.54 -6.54 -1.88
N LEU A 61 -5.82 -5.52 -2.34
CA LEU A 61 -4.46 -5.22 -1.90
C LEU A 61 -4.40 -4.35 -0.63
N GLN A 62 -5.56 -4.10 -0.01
CA GLN A 62 -5.73 -3.27 1.18
C GLN A 62 -4.92 -1.97 1.10
N THR A 63 -5.01 -1.27 -0.03
CA THR A 63 -4.24 -0.07 -0.34
C THR A 63 -5.13 0.95 -1.02
N ASP A 64 -4.78 2.22 -0.90
CA ASP A 64 -5.45 3.31 -1.62
C ASP A 64 -4.71 3.68 -2.90
N LEU A 65 -5.45 4.26 -3.86
CA LEU A 65 -4.86 4.82 -5.07
C LEU A 65 -3.75 5.83 -4.74
N ASN A 66 -3.97 6.66 -3.71
CA ASN A 66 -3.04 7.71 -3.34
C ASN A 66 -1.69 7.15 -2.90
N SER A 67 -1.71 6.02 -2.18
CA SER A 67 -0.52 5.27 -1.79
C SER A 67 0.19 4.60 -2.97
N LEU A 68 -0.52 4.35 -4.08
CA LEU A 68 0.02 3.73 -5.29
C LEU A 68 0.56 4.75 -6.31
N THR A 69 -0.01 5.95 -6.37
CA THR A 69 0.36 7.00 -7.33
C THR A 69 1.39 8.00 -6.81
N GLY A 70 1.69 7.98 -5.50
CA GLY A 70 2.79 8.78 -4.93
C GLY A 70 2.56 10.29 -4.99
N ASP A 71 1.30 10.74 -5.10
CA ASP A 71 0.97 12.15 -4.95
C ASP A 71 0.81 12.44 -3.45
N GLU A 72 1.51 13.47 -3.01
CA GLU A 72 1.67 13.87 -1.61
C GLU A 72 0.33 13.93 -0.86
N ALA A 73 0.06 12.93 -0.03
CA ALA A 73 -0.79 13.11 1.14
C ALA A 73 -0.07 12.49 2.35
N GLU A 74 0.57 13.37 3.11
CA GLU A 74 0.71 13.19 4.54
C GLU A 74 -0.63 12.70 5.14
N VAL A 75 -0.50 11.85 6.18
CA VAL A 75 -1.53 11.45 7.16
C VAL A 75 -2.53 10.40 6.62
N ALA A 76 -2.71 9.18 7.12
CA ALA A 76 -2.22 8.30 8.19
C ALA A 76 -2.99 6.97 7.95
N GLU A 77 -2.60 5.73 8.23
CA GLU A 77 -1.73 5.12 9.21
C GLU A 77 -1.12 3.86 8.56
N GLY A 78 0.15 3.92 8.14
CA GLY A 78 0.92 2.71 7.85
C GLY A 78 1.54 2.21 9.14
N PRO A 79 1.70 0.88 9.34
CA PRO A 79 2.50 0.38 10.44
C PRO A 79 3.89 1.00 10.31
N LEU A 80 4.30 1.74 11.35
CA LEU A 80 5.61 2.35 11.48
C LEU A 80 6.70 1.34 11.03
N PRO A 81 7.75 1.78 10.34
CA PRO A 81 8.82 0.89 9.89
C PRO A 81 9.32 0.08 11.08
N THR A 82 9.39 -1.25 10.93
CA THR A 82 9.60 -2.20 12.03
C THR A 82 10.84 -1.91 12.87
N SER A 83 11.84 -1.22 12.30
CA SER A 83 13.02 -0.73 13.02
C SER A 83 12.67 0.34 14.07
N ILE A 84 11.79 1.30 13.75
CA ILE A 84 11.37 2.36 14.68
C ILE A 84 10.39 1.81 15.73
N VAL A 85 9.51 0.87 15.36
CA VAL A 85 8.60 0.20 16.32
C VAL A 85 9.39 -0.61 17.35
N ARG A 86 10.46 -1.28 16.93
CA ARG A 86 11.29 -2.10 17.82
C ARG A 86 12.09 -1.25 18.82
N GLU A 87 12.53 -0.06 18.41
CA GLU A 87 13.18 0.90 19.31
C GLU A 87 12.18 1.62 20.22
N LEU A 88 10.96 1.92 19.75
CA LEU A 88 9.90 2.55 20.55
C LEU A 88 9.23 1.60 21.55
N ALA A 89 9.18 0.29 21.28
CA ALA A 89 8.60 -0.72 22.18
C ALA A 89 9.43 -0.95 23.47
N GLY A 90 10.68 -0.48 23.49
CA GLY A 90 11.56 -0.52 24.67
C GLY A 90 11.53 0.76 25.51
N LEU A 91 10.78 1.79 25.09
CA LEU A 91 10.77 3.12 25.71
C LEU A 91 9.47 3.35 26.45
N SER A 92 9.54 4.02 27.62
CA SER A 92 8.34 4.34 28.39
C SER A 92 7.50 5.41 27.68
N GLN A 93 6.20 5.45 27.97
CA GLN A 93 5.25 6.41 27.38
C GLN A 93 5.75 7.87 27.46
N THR A 94 6.45 8.23 28.54
CA THR A 94 7.03 9.56 28.76
C THR A 94 8.17 9.88 27.79
N GLN A 95 8.95 8.87 27.38
CA GLN A 95 10.04 9.04 26.41
C GLN A 95 9.49 9.17 24.99
N GLN A 96 8.40 8.46 24.67
CA GLN A 96 7.72 8.59 23.38
C GLN A 96 7.15 10.00 23.19
N GLU A 97 6.54 10.58 24.24
CA GLU A 97 6.02 11.96 24.21
C GLU A 97 7.14 13.01 24.04
N ALA A 98 8.30 12.81 24.67
CA ALA A 98 9.45 13.70 24.53
C ALA A 98 10.01 13.71 23.09
N VAL A 99 10.07 12.54 22.44
CA VAL A 99 10.50 12.43 21.03
C VAL A 99 9.49 13.12 20.12
N LEU A 100 8.20 12.89 20.33
CA LEU A 100 7.12 13.54 19.56
C LEU A 100 7.12 15.07 19.71
N ALA A 101 7.38 15.57 20.92
CA ALA A 101 7.51 17.00 21.18
C ALA A 101 8.70 17.61 20.43
N THR A 102 9.83 16.89 20.38
CA THR A 102 11.05 17.35 19.70
C THR A 102 10.85 17.41 18.17
N ILE A 103 10.17 16.42 17.59
CA ILE A 103 9.83 16.40 16.15
C ILE A 103 8.89 17.56 15.80
N ARG A 104 7.88 17.83 16.64
CA ARG A 104 6.98 18.98 16.44
C ARG A 104 7.72 20.32 16.51
N ALA A 105 8.70 20.45 17.39
CA ALA A 105 9.52 21.66 17.49
C ALA A 105 10.41 21.89 16.25
N MET A 106 10.89 20.82 15.59
CA MET A 106 11.69 20.94 14.37
C MET A 106 10.85 21.23 13.10
N LYS A 107 9.57 20.85 13.06
CA LYS A 107 8.67 21.11 11.91
C LYS A 107 8.07 22.52 11.89
N GLY A 108 8.19 23.27 12.99
CA GLY A 108 7.63 24.63 13.14
C GLY A 108 8.62 25.78 13.00
N GLY A 109 9.87 25.53 12.58
CA GLY A 109 10.94 26.53 12.42
C GLY A 109 11.30 26.78 10.96
#